data_AF-A0A1Y0RE37-F1
#
_entry.id   AF-A0A1Y0RE37-F1
#
_cell.length_a   1.000
_cell.length_b   1.000
_cell.length_c   1.000
_cell.angle_alpha   90.00
_cell.angle_beta   90.00
_cell.angle_gamma   90.00
#
_symmetry.space_group_name_H-M   'P 1'
#
loop_
_entity.id
_entity.type
_entity.pdbx_description
1 polymer ?
#
loop_
_entity_poly.entity_id
_entity_poly.type
_entity_poly.pdbx_seq_one_letter_code
_entity_poly.pdbx_strand_id
1 'polypeptide(L)'
;MTPQQIELWLEIQHRQMLALEKIADTLERLAPTNVPAPNYQYPLESFTRFNWESIGATVVTNDQYGAAVVSWRGKQFIRRSPSNKFGEAIWFSRCIGKDDSGENRYERLVTFKPISKVEVDPIPEKVTRLY
;
A
#
# COMPACT_ATOMS: atom_id res chain seq x y z
N MET A 1 -41.02 5.93 22.86
CA MET A 1 -40.25 7.15 22.54
C MET A 1 -41.12 8.05 21.70
N THR A 2 -41.12 9.36 21.96
CA THR A 2 -41.76 10.35 21.09
C THR A 2 -40.96 10.52 19.79
N PRO A 3 -41.56 11.07 18.71
CA PRO A 3 -40.82 11.38 17.49
C PRO A 3 -39.57 12.24 17.74
N GLN A 4 -39.66 13.24 18.62
CA GLN A 4 -38.49 14.06 18.99
C GLN A 4 -37.40 13.26 19.71
N GLN A 5 -37.77 12.29 20.55
CA GLN A 5 -36.81 11.41 21.21
C GLN A 5 -36.09 10.49 20.21
N ILE A 6 -36.77 10.07 19.15
CA ILE A 6 -36.19 9.24 18.08
C ILE A 6 -35.20 10.06 17.25
N GLU A 7 -35.54 11.28 16.86
CA GLU A 7 -34.65 12.18 16.12
C GLU A 7 -33.38 12.49 16.92
N LEU A 8 -33.53 12.84 18.20
CA LEU A 8 -32.39 13.09 19.08
C LEU A 8 -31.50 11.85 19.22
N TRP A 9 -32.10 10.67 19.34
CA TRP A 9 -31.34 9.42 19.43
C TRP A 9 -30.54 9.15 18.15
N LEU A 10 -31.14 9.34 16.97
CA LEU A 10 -30.46 9.18 15.69
C LEU A 10 -29.31 10.17 15.52
N GLU A 11 -29.50 11.43 15.91
CA GLU A 11 -28.44 12.43 15.87
C GLU A 11 -27.26 12.06 16.78
N ILE A 12 -27.54 11.58 18.00
CA ILE A 12 -26.52 11.09 18.92
C ILE A 12 -25.77 9.90 18.32
N GLN A 13 -26.48 8.93 17.73
CA GLN A 13 -25.85 7.77 17.08
C GLN A 13 -24.93 8.20 15.93
N HIS A 14 -25.39 9.13 15.08
CA HIS A 14 -24.58 9.63 13.97
C HIS A 14 -23.31 10.35 14.46
N ARG A 15 -23.42 11.20 15.48
CA ARG A 15 -22.26 11.89 16.08
C ARG A 15 -21.27 10.91 16.71
N GLN A 16 -21.77 9.85 17.37
CA GLN A 16 -20.92 8.80 17.95
C GLN A 16 -20.17 8.03 16.86
N MET A 17 -20.83 7.68 15.76
CA MET A 17 -20.21 7.02 14.62
C MET A 17 -19.06 7.86 14.03
N LEU A 18 -19.30 9.15 13.76
CA LEU A 18 -18.26 10.05 13.24
C LEU A 18 -17.08 10.23 14.21
N ALA A 19 -17.35 10.25 15.52
CA ALA A 19 -16.30 10.33 16.53
C ALA A 19 -15.42 9.07 16.51
N LEU A 20 -16.02 7.88 16.36
CA LEU A 20 -15.29 6.61 16.28
C LEU A 20 -14.42 6.53 15.03
N GLU A 21 -14.94 6.94 13.86
CA GLU A 21 -14.15 7.02 12.62
C GLU A 21 -12.92 7.92 12.79
N LYS A 22 -13.10 9.11 13.37
CA LYS A 22 -12.00 10.05 13.61
C LYS A 22 -10.97 9.52 14.61
N ILE A 23 -11.41 8.77 15.63
CA ILE A 23 -10.52 8.12 16.59
C ILE A 23 -9.71 7.03 15.89
N ALA A 24 -10.35 6.17 15.09
CA ALA A 24 -9.67 5.12 14.34
C ALA A 24 -8.57 5.68 13.44
N ASP A 25 -8.88 6.72 12.64
CA ASP A 25 -7.90 7.42 11.80
C ASP A 25 -6.73 7.99 12.61
N THR A 26 -7.01 8.51 13.81
CA THR A 26 -5.98 9.11 14.66
C THR A 26 -5.09 8.05 15.30
N LEU A 27 -5.67 6.95 15.78
CA LEU A 27 -4.92 5.82 16.31
C LEU A 27 -4.05 5.16 15.24
N GLU A 28 -4.55 5.04 14.01
CA GLU A 28 -3.76 4.50 12.91
C GLU A 28 -2.54 5.38 12.59
N ARG A 29 -2.67 6.70 12.69
CA ARG A 29 -1.54 7.64 12.57
C ARG A 29 -0.54 7.56 13.74
N LEU A 30 -1.01 7.25 14.94
CA LEU A 30 -0.21 7.20 16.17
C LEU A 30 0.42 5.81 16.44
N ALA A 31 -0.10 4.75 15.82
CA ALA A 31 0.41 3.40 15.98
C ALA A 31 1.91 3.36 15.64
N PRO A 32 2.72 2.60 16.41
CA PRO A 32 4.18 2.61 16.27
C PRO A 32 4.60 2.39 14.81
N THR A 33 5.21 3.41 14.22
CA THR A 33 5.57 3.49 12.81
C THR A 33 6.77 2.62 12.42
N ASN A 34 7.28 1.80 13.34
CA ASN A 34 8.55 1.07 13.23
C ASN A 34 8.47 -0.19 12.37
N VAL A 35 7.30 -0.56 11.86
CA VAL A 35 7.23 -1.62 10.85
C VAL A 35 7.54 -0.97 9.49
N PRO A 36 8.70 -1.29 8.87
CA PRO A 36 9.01 -0.81 7.54
C PRO A 36 8.02 -1.39 6.54
N ALA A 37 7.76 -0.64 5.48
CA ALA A 37 6.94 -1.13 4.38
C ALA A 37 7.58 -2.41 3.76
N PRO A 38 6.78 -3.45 3.47
CA PRO A 38 7.27 -4.78 3.10
C PRO A 38 7.95 -4.86 1.72
N ASN A 39 7.79 -3.84 0.87
CA ASN A 39 8.29 -3.81 -0.51
C ASN A 39 7.91 -5.05 -1.34
N TYR A 40 6.62 -5.40 -1.33
CA TYR A 40 6.07 -6.48 -2.15
C TYR A 40 6.47 -6.36 -3.62
N GLN A 41 6.55 -7.49 -4.32
CA GLN A 41 6.92 -7.53 -5.73
C GLN A 41 5.85 -8.29 -6.51
N TYR A 42 5.33 -7.67 -7.56
CA TYR A 42 4.30 -8.26 -8.43
C TYR A 42 4.63 -8.06 -9.92
N PRO A 43 4.06 -8.88 -10.81
CA PRO A 43 4.16 -8.67 -12.24
C PRO A 43 3.60 -7.30 -12.66
N LEU A 44 4.28 -6.61 -13.59
CA LEU A 44 3.86 -5.30 -14.11
C LEU A 44 2.42 -5.32 -14.63
N GLU A 45 2.10 -6.37 -15.39
CA GLU A 45 0.78 -6.63 -15.97
C GLU A 45 -0.36 -6.78 -14.95
N SER A 46 -0.05 -7.08 -13.69
CA SER A 46 -1.06 -7.15 -12.62
C SER A 46 -1.50 -5.77 -12.12
N PHE A 47 -0.75 -4.70 -12.39
CA PHE A 47 -0.93 -3.39 -11.76
C PHE A 47 -2.35 -2.83 -11.92
N THR A 48 -2.91 -2.85 -13.13
CA THR A 48 -4.23 -2.24 -13.42
C THR A 48 -5.39 -2.97 -12.76
N ARG A 49 -5.20 -4.24 -12.39
CA ARG A 49 -6.22 -5.11 -11.77
C ARG A 49 -5.83 -5.55 -10.37
N PHE A 50 -4.81 -4.93 -9.78
CA PHE A 50 -4.26 -5.36 -8.51
C PHE A 50 -5.27 -5.17 -7.38
N ASN A 51 -5.50 -6.22 -6.59
CA ASN A 51 -6.33 -6.14 -5.40
C ASN A 51 -5.53 -5.53 -4.24
N TRP A 52 -5.66 -4.22 -4.03
CA TRP A 52 -4.96 -3.49 -2.97
C TRP A 52 -5.30 -3.96 -1.56
N GLU A 53 -6.52 -4.45 -1.35
CA GLU A 53 -6.95 -4.99 -0.05
C GLU A 53 -6.16 -6.25 0.33
N SER A 54 -5.67 -7.01 -0.65
CA SER A 54 -4.87 -8.22 -0.41
C SER A 54 -3.55 -7.96 0.33
N ILE A 55 -3.04 -6.72 0.30
CA ILE A 55 -1.85 -6.29 1.05
C ILE A 55 -2.21 -5.36 2.23
N GLY A 56 -3.50 -5.24 2.56
CA GLY A 56 -4.01 -4.32 3.58
C GLY A 56 -3.86 -2.85 3.20
N ALA A 57 -3.86 -2.53 1.90
CA ALA A 57 -3.81 -1.16 1.41
C ALA A 57 -5.15 -0.74 0.80
N THR A 58 -5.44 0.56 0.86
CA THR A 58 -6.63 1.16 0.23
C THR A 58 -6.21 2.20 -0.79
N VAL A 59 -6.92 2.29 -1.91
CA VAL A 59 -6.65 3.31 -2.94
C VAL A 59 -7.29 4.63 -2.49
N VAL A 60 -6.47 5.66 -2.32
CA VAL A 60 -6.90 7.01 -1.91
C VAL A 60 -7.16 7.89 -3.12
N THR A 61 -6.39 7.70 -4.19
CA THR A 61 -6.50 8.49 -5.42
C THR A 61 -6.25 7.61 -6.63
N ASN A 62 -7.11 7.75 -7.65
CA ASN A 62 -6.95 7.12 -8.96
C ASN A 62 -6.74 8.20 -10.03
N ASP A 63 -6.04 7.84 -11.09
CA ASP A 63 -5.98 8.58 -12.34
C ASP A 63 -6.21 7.66 -13.55
N GLN A 64 -6.04 8.18 -14.76
CA GLN A 64 -6.24 7.43 -16.01
C GLN A 64 -5.36 6.17 -16.15
N TYR A 65 -4.32 6.03 -15.33
CA TYR A 65 -3.41 4.88 -15.33
C TYR A 65 -3.69 3.90 -14.16
N GLY A 66 -4.65 4.20 -13.29
CA GLY A 66 -5.00 3.39 -12.11
C GLY A 66 -4.62 4.08 -10.79
N ALA A 67 -4.34 3.29 -9.75
CA ALA A 67 -4.01 3.83 -8.42
C ALA A 67 -2.82 4.80 -8.50
N ALA A 68 -2.95 6.00 -7.93
CA ALA A 68 -1.93 7.04 -7.90
C ALA A 68 -1.42 7.28 -6.46
N VAL A 69 -2.31 7.18 -5.48
CA VAL A 69 -1.99 7.24 -4.05
C VAL A 69 -2.71 6.12 -3.33
N VAL A 70 -1.99 5.41 -2.45
CA VAL A 70 -2.55 4.33 -1.62
C VAL A 70 -2.22 4.57 -0.15
N SER A 71 -3.13 4.20 0.75
CA SER A 71 -2.93 4.21 2.19
C SER A 71 -2.61 2.80 2.66
N TRP A 72 -1.58 2.66 3.50
CA TRP A 72 -1.25 1.41 4.18
C TRP A 72 -0.83 1.73 5.60
N ARG A 73 -1.56 1.20 6.59
CA ARG A 73 -1.35 1.49 8.02
C ARG A 73 -1.26 2.99 8.31
N GLY A 74 -2.26 3.74 7.83
CA GLY A 74 -2.36 5.20 8.01
C GLY A 74 -1.30 6.03 7.28
N LYS A 75 -0.41 5.42 6.50
CA LYS A 75 0.66 6.10 5.75
C LYS A 75 0.34 6.12 4.25
N GLN A 76 0.48 7.27 3.63
CA GLN A 76 0.28 7.41 2.18
C GLN A 76 1.56 7.08 1.40
N PHE A 77 1.40 6.27 0.36
CA PHE A 77 2.44 5.92 -0.60
C PHE A 77 2.02 6.44 -1.98
N ILE A 78 2.97 7.07 -2.67
CA ILE A 78 2.73 7.73 -3.95
C ILE A 78 3.30 6.88 -5.07
N ARG A 79 2.53 6.70 -6.15
CA ARG A 79 2.99 6.01 -7.36
C ARG A 79 4.17 6.75 -7.97
N ARG A 80 5.23 6.01 -8.26
CA ARG A 80 6.42 6.42 -9.00
C ARG A 80 6.54 5.52 -10.21
N SER A 81 6.71 6.12 -11.36
CA SER A 81 7.11 5.42 -12.58
C SER A 81 8.29 6.20 -13.15
N PRO A 82 9.46 5.60 -13.28
CA PRO A 82 10.59 6.31 -13.81
C PRO A 82 10.46 6.46 -15.33
N SER A 83 10.57 7.68 -15.83
CA SER A 83 11.11 7.91 -17.17
C SER A 83 12.64 7.84 -17.10
N ASN A 84 13.22 6.67 -16.82
CA ASN A 84 14.68 6.52 -16.71
C ASN A 84 15.18 5.14 -17.14
N LYS A 85 16.51 4.99 -17.16
CA LYS A 85 17.31 3.82 -17.58
C LYS A 85 17.06 2.49 -16.85
N PHE A 86 16.16 2.43 -15.85
CA PHE A 86 15.94 1.27 -14.98
C PHE A 86 14.72 0.40 -15.34
N GLY A 87 14.16 0.58 -16.55
CA GLY A 87 13.12 -0.29 -17.10
C GLY A 87 11.69 0.05 -16.69
N GLU A 88 10.74 -0.69 -17.28
CA GLU A 88 9.29 -0.50 -17.11
C GLU A 88 8.82 -0.92 -15.70
N ALA A 89 9.03 -0.09 -14.69
CA ALA A 89 8.58 -0.38 -13.32
C ALA A 89 7.63 0.69 -12.78
N ILE A 90 6.71 0.26 -11.92
CA ILE A 90 5.83 1.12 -11.14
C ILE A 90 6.01 0.75 -9.67
N TRP A 91 6.34 1.69 -8.79
CA TRP A 91 6.39 1.40 -7.36
C TRP A 91 5.69 2.47 -6.54
N PHE A 92 5.28 2.12 -5.34
CA PHE A 92 4.65 3.02 -4.40
C PHE A 92 5.60 3.27 -3.24
N SER A 93 6.03 4.51 -3.06
CA SER A 93 6.98 4.89 -2.01
C SER A 93 6.54 6.11 -1.21
N ARG A 94 7.09 6.24 0.00
CA ARG A 94 6.95 7.43 0.84
C ARG A 94 8.30 7.85 1.40
N CYS A 95 8.49 9.14 1.63
CA CYS A 95 9.65 9.67 2.33
C CYS A 95 9.54 9.33 3.82
N ILE A 96 10.63 8.82 4.40
CA ILE A 96 10.73 8.47 5.84
C ILE A 96 11.69 9.38 6.60
N GLY A 97 12.03 10.53 6.01
CA GLY A 97 12.97 11.50 6.55
C GLY A 97 14.23 11.58 5.72
N LYS A 98 15.26 12.18 6.29
CA LYS A 98 16.57 12.34 5.65
C LYS A 98 17.59 11.39 6.25
N ASP A 99 18.66 11.11 5.50
CA ASP A 99 19.88 10.52 6.04
C ASP A 99 20.85 11.59 6.57
N ASP A 100 22.00 11.15 7.04
CA ASP A 100 23.05 12.01 7.60
C ASP A 100 23.67 12.96 6.56
N SER A 101 23.48 12.67 5.27
CA SER A 101 23.91 13.53 4.15
C SER A 101 22.85 14.57 3.76
N GLY A 102 21.66 14.52 4.38
CA GLY A 102 20.53 15.40 4.05
C GLY A 102 19.70 14.93 2.85
N GLU A 103 19.99 13.74 2.32
CA GLU A 103 19.25 13.12 1.22
C GLU A 103 17.99 12.42 1.71
N ASN A 104 16.94 12.42 0.89
CA ASN A 104 15.67 11.82 1.29
C ASN A 104 15.76 10.28 1.29
N ARG A 105 15.40 9.68 2.42
CA ARG A 105 15.21 8.24 2.54
C ARG A 105 13.78 7.89 2.20
N TYR A 106 13.60 6.81 1.44
CA TYR A 106 12.30 6.32 1.04
C TYR A 106 12.12 4.86 1.45
N GLU A 107 10.92 4.51 1.86
CA GLU A 107 10.49 3.11 1.93
C GLU A 107 9.51 2.82 0.78
N ARG A 108 9.49 1.56 0.32
CA ARG A 108 8.63 1.08 -0.76
C ARG A 108 7.60 0.10 -0.21
N LEU A 109 6.34 0.30 -0.55
CA LEU A 109 5.26 -0.63 -0.21
C LEU A 109 5.20 -1.80 -1.17
N VAL A 110 5.17 -1.49 -2.47
CA VAL A 110 5.02 -2.47 -3.54
C VAL A 110 5.73 -1.97 -4.79
N THR A 111 6.28 -2.91 -5.57
CA THR A 111 6.87 -2.71 -6.88
C THR A 111 6.24 -3.67 -7.88
N PHE A 112 5.75 -3.12 -8.98
CA PHE A 112 5.31 -3.80 -10.18
C PHE A 112 6.41 -3.69 -11.21
N LYS A 113 6.93 -4.83 -11.66
CA LYS A 113 8.02 -4.88 -12.64
C LYS A 113 7.83 -6.06 -13.58
N PRO A 114 8.44 -6.05 -14.78
CA PRO A 114 8.34 -7.17 -15.69
C PRO A 114 8.94 -8.38 -14.97
N ILE A 115 8.22 -9.50 -14.98
CA ILE A 115 8.84 -10.78 -14.68
C ILE A 115 9.61 -11.12 -15.95
N SER A 116 10.83 -10.58 -16.07
CA SER A 116 11.82 -11.19 -16.95
C SER A 116 11.81 -12.67 -16.59
N LYS A 117 11.50 -13.53 -17.58
CA LYS A 117 11.45 -14.99 -17.45
C LYS A 117 12.45 -15.39 -16.38
N VAL A 118 11.97 -15.95 -15.27
CA VAL A 118 12.85 -16.57 -14.29
C VAL A 118 13.77 -17.47 -15.11
N GLU A 119 15.05 -17.14 -15.21
CA GLU A 119 16.06 -18.10 -15.64
C GLU A 119 16.06 -19.13 -14.52
N VAL A 120 15.19 -20.12 -14.68
CA VAL A 120 15.17 -21.29 -13.82
C VAL A 120 16.42 -22.04 -14.22
N ASP A 121 17.46 -21.94 -13.41
CA ASP A 121 18.59 -22.84 -13.53
C ASP A 121 18.05 -24.28 -13.48
N PRO A 122 18.41 -25.14 -14.45
CA PRO A 122 17.94 -26.51 -14.47
C PRO A 122 18.31 -27.21 -13.16
N ILE A 123 17.41 -28.08 -12.68
CA ILE A 123 17.66 -28.88 -11.48
C ILE A 123 18.97 -29.66 -11.70
N PRO A 124 19.98 -29.55 -10.81
CA PRO A 124 21.22 -30.29 -10.97
C PRO A 124 20.95 -31.80 -11.06
N GLU A 125 21.58 -32.50 -12.00
CA GLU A 125 21.40 -33.95 -12.21
C GLU A 125 21.58 -34.80 -10.95
N LYS A 126 22.32 -34.28 -9.97
CA LYS A 126 22.55 -34.91 -8.66
C LYS A 126 21.27 -35.10 -7.85
N VAL A 127 20.23 -34.30 -8.09
CA VAL A 127 18.93 -34.36 -7.41
C VAL A 127 17.95 -35.30 -8.13
N THR A 128 18.16 -35.58 -9.42
CA THR A 128 17.26 -36.38 -10.26
C THR A 128 17.31 -37.88 -9.95
N ARG A 129 18.33 -38.37 -9.21
CA ARG A 129 18.51 -39.81 -8.91
C ARG A 129 17.76 -40.33 -7.67
N LEU A 130 16.86 -39.54 -7.09
CA LEU A 130 16.08 -39.92 -5.89
C LEU A 130 14.63 -40.36 -6.18
N TYR A 131 14.28 -40.55 -7.46
CA TYR A 131 12.98 -41.12 -7.88
C TYR A 131 13.18 -42.29 -8.82
#